data_AF-A0A961AW22-F1
#
_entry.id   AF-A0A961AW22-F1
#
_cell.length_a   1.000
_cell.length_b   1.000
_cell.length_c   1.000
_cell.angle_alpha   90.00
_cell.angle_beta   90.00
_cell.angle_gamma   90.00
#
_symmetry.space_group_name_H-M   'P 1'
#
loop_
_entity.id
_entity.type
_entity.pdbx_description
1 polymer ?
#
loop_
_entity_poly.entity_id
_entity_poly.type
_entity_poly.pdbx_seq_one_letter_code
_entity_poly.pdbx_strand_id
1 'polypeptide(L)' 'EAYTRQRARRGVYAARELPAGHVLTSADLAIVRPESPIAADRFDELVGMKLKAPLAAFAPLTWEGLEHSDA' A
#
# COMPACT_ATOMS: atom_id res chain seq x y z
N GLU A 1 -28.74 3.63 -2.34
CA GLU A 1 -27.87 2.43 -2.34
C GLU A 1 -26.47 2.75 -2.92
N ALA A 2 -25.69 3.62 -2.25
CA ALA A 2 -24.37 4.05 -2.73
C ALA A 2 -23.19 3.30 -2.06
N TYR A 3 -23.48 2.36 -1.16
CA TYR A 3 -22.49 1.72 -0.29
C TYR A 3 -21.87 0.45 -0.91
N THR A 4 -22.51 -0.14 -1.93
CA THR A 4 -22.18 -1.50 -2.40
C THR A 4 -21.16 -1.53 -3.54
N ARG A 5 -20.95 -0.44 -4.28
CA ARG A 5 -20.01 -0.41 -5.43
C ARG A 5 -18.56 -0.11 -5.05
N GLN A 6 -18.33 0.42 -3.85
CA GLN A 6 -17.00 0.76 -3.32
C GLN A 6 -16.17 -0.51 -2.96
N ARG A 7 -16.83 -1.59 -2.54
CA ARG A 7 -16.17 -2.84 -2.11
C ARG A 7 -15.58 -3.73 -3.21
N ALA A 8 -15.78 -3.41 -4.49
CA ALA A 8 -15.36 -4.27 -5.60
C ALA A 8 -13.93 -4.00 -6.12
N ARG A 9 -13.31 -2.88 -5.71
CA ARG A 9 -11.99 -2.46 -6.18
C ARG A 9 -10.87 -3.06 -5.32
N ARG A 10 -9.74 -3.39 -5.95
CA ARG A 10 -8.56 -4.02 -5.33
C ARG A 10 -7.68 -2.92 -4.73
N GLY A 11 -7.40 -3.00 -3.43
CA GLY A 11 -6.49 -2.11 -2.72
C GLY A 11 -5.14 -2.75 -2.43
N VAL A 12 -4.11 -1.92 -2.24
CA VAL A 12 -2.79 -2.38 -1.80
C VAL A 12 -2.64 -2.19 -0.28
N TYR A 13 -2.18 -3.25 0.37
CA TYR A 13 -1.95 -3.35 1.80
C TYR A 13 -0.57 -3.94 2.07
N ALA A 14 -0.02 -3.75 3.27
CA ALA A 14 1.21 -4.43 3.65
C ALA A 14 0.95 -5.91 3.96
N ALA A 15 1.76 -6.79 3.39
CA ALA A 15 1.71 -8.22 3.66
C ALA A 15 2.25 -8.58 5.05
N ARG A 16 3.11 -7.73 5.62
CA ARG A 16 3.79 -7.92 6.90
C ARG A 16 4.04 -6.58 7.60
N GLU A 17 4.54 -6.62 8.82
CA GLU A 17 5.03 -5.41 9.49
C GLU A 17 6.29 -4.87 8.79
N LEU A 18 6.32 -3.57 8.54
CA LEU A 18 7.38 -2.89 7.82
C LEU A 18 7.88 -1.71 8.67
N PRO A 19 9.18 -1.62 8.96
CA PRO A 19 9.70 -0.51 9.75
C PRO A 19 9.71 0.80 8.95
N ALA A 20 9.76 1.93 9.65
CA ALA A 20 10.01 3.22 9.00
C ALA A 20 11.36 3.20 8.28
N GLY A 21 11.40 3.80 7.10
CA GLY A 21 12.56 3.82 6.23
C GLY A 21 12.76 2.55 5.40
N HIS A 22 11.87 1.55 5.51
CA HIS A 22 11.91 0.35 4.68
C HIS A 22 11.55 0.65 3.23
N VAL A 23 12.28 0.04 2.30
CA VAL A 23 11.98 0.12 0.85
C VAL A 23 10.97 -0.97 0.51
N LEU A 24 9.80 -0.57 0.04
CA LEU A 24 8.73 -1.47 -0.34
C LEU A 24 9.14 -2.36 -1.50
N THR A 25 8.91 -3.66 -1.34
CA THR A 25 9.11 -4.65 -2.39
C THR A 25 7.79 -5.31 -2.77
N SER A 26 7.73 -5.94 -3.94
CA SER A 26 6.55 -6.69 -4.37
C SER A 26 6.16 -7.82 -3.41
N ALA A 27 7.12 -8.37 -2.65
CA ALA A 27 6.88 -9.40 -1.64
C ALA A 27 6.35 -8.86 -0.29
N ASP A 28 6.43 -7.55 -0.09
CA ASP A 28 5.94 -6.85 1.11
C ASP A 28 4.53 -6.28 0.90
N LEU A 29 4.04 -6.28 -0.33
CA LEU A 29 2.75 -5.72 -0.71
C LEU A 29 1.76 -6.84 -1.03
N ALA A 30 0.57 -6.75 -0.46
CA ALA A 30 -0.54 -7.65 -0.70
C ALA A 30 -1.70 -6.89 -1.36
N ILE A 31 -2.20 -7.42 -2.47
CA ILE A 31 -3.38 -6.88 -3.14
C ILE A 31 -4.61 -7.60 -2.59
N VAL A 32 -5.33 -6.92 -1.69
CA VAL A 32 -6.55 -7.47 -1.07
C VAL A 32 -7.75 -6.57 -1.36
N ARG A 33 -8.95 -7.08 -1.07
CA ARG A 33 -10.19 -6.29 -1.08
C ARG A 33 -10.57 -6.02 0.38
N PRO A 34 -11.14 -4.85 0.74
CA PRO A 34 -11.79 -3.82 -0.09
C PRO A 34 -10.85 -2.76 -0.68
N GLU A 35 -11.39 -1.61 -1.11
CA GLU A 35 -10.57 -0.51 -1.59
C GLU A 35 -9.64 0.02 -0.48
N SER A 36 -8.38 0.22 -0.86
CA SER A 36 -7.39 0.99 -0.11
C SER A 36 -7.25 2.35 -0.80
N PRO A 37 -6.81 3.41 -0.10
CA PRO A 37 -6.45 4.68 -0.73
C PRO A 37 -5.49 4.55 -1.92
N ILE A 38 -4.75 3.45 -2.02
CA ILE A 38 -3.95 3.12 -3.20
C ILE A 38 -4.56 1.94 -3.96
N ALA A 39 -4.90 2.20 -5.22
CA ALA A 39 -5.40 1.19 -6.15
C ALA A 39 -4.29 0.20 -6.55
N ALA A 40 -4.65 -1.05 -6.81
CA ALA A 40 -3.72 -2.08 -7.27
C ALA A 40 -2.99 -1.74 -8.58
N ASP A 41 -3.57 -0.90 -9.44
CA ASP A 41 -2.94 -0.42 -10.67
C ASP A 41 -1.67 0.41 -10.41
N ARG A 42 -1.56 1.01 -9.22
CA ARG A 42 -0.39 1.79 -8.76
C ARG A 42 0.64 0.94 -8.02
N PHE A 43 0.47 -0.39 -7.97
CA PHE A 43 1.36 -1.29 -7.25
C PHE A 43 2.82 -1.16 -7.70
N ASP A 44 3.06 -1.05 -9.01
CA ASP A 44 4.41 -0.94 -9.57
C ASP A 44 5.12 0.34 -9.09
N GLU A 45 4.39 1.45 -8.96
CA GLU A 45 4.90 2.71 -8.41
C GLU A 45 5.23 2.63 -6.92
N LEU A 46 4.60 1.73 -6.18
CA LEU A 46 4.91 1.53 -4.76
C LEU A 46 6.19 0.74 -4.55
N VAL A 47 6.52 -0.17 -5.47
CA VAL A 47 7.74 -0.97 -5.40
C VAL A 47 8.95 -0.06 -5.60
N GLY A 48 9.83 -0.01 -4.62
CA GLY A 48 10.96 0.92 -4.59
C GLY A 48 10.71 2.20 -3.80
N MET A 49 9.47 2.50 -3.39
CA MET A 49 9.22 3.62 -2.47
C MET A 49 9.68 3.28 -1.06
N LYS A 50 10.02 4.32 -0.29
CA LYS A 50 10.43 4.20 1.10
C LYS A 50 9.28 4.58 2.03
N LEU A 51 9.06 3.79 3.07
CA LEU A 51 8.09 4.11 4.11
C LEU A 51 8.60 5.26 4.99
N LYS A 52 7.77 6.27 5.22
CA LYS A 52 8.07 7.39 6.12
C LYS A 52 7.76 7.05 7.58
N ALA A 53 6.85 6.10 7.79
CA ALA A 53 6.39 5.64 9.10
C ALA A 53 6.32 4.11 9.12
N PRO A 54 6.45 3.47 10.29
CA PRO A 54 6.31 2.02 10.37
C PRO A 54 4.86 1.63 10.06
N LEU A 55 4.68 0.55 9.30
CA LEU A 55 3.38 0.01 8.92
C LEU A 55 3.18 -1.35 9.57
N ALA A 56 1.99 -1.58 10.15
CA ALA A 56 1.63 -2.89 10.66
C ALA A 56 1.26 -3.85 9.53
N ALA A 57 1.34 -5.16 9.79
CA ALA A 57 0.82 -6.17 8.87
C ALA A 57 -0.66 -5.93 8.58
N PHE A 58 -1.07 -6.07 7.31
CA PHE A 58 -2.42 -5.83 6.80
C PHE A 58 -2.93 -4.39 6.92
N ALA A 59 -2.05 -3.43 7.22
CA ALA A 59 -2.41 -2.02 7.19
C ALA A 59 -2.51 -1.51 5.74
N PRO A 60 -3.46 -0.59 5.46
CA PRO A 60 -3.57 0.05 4.15
C PRO A 60 -2.38 0.98 3.91
N LEU A 61 -1.80 0.94 2.71
CA LEU A 61 -0.79 1.93 2.32
C LEU A 61 -1.46 3.24 1.93
N THR A 62 -0.82 4.37 2.26
CA THR A 62 -1.23 5.71 1.87
C THR A 62 -0.06 6.46 1.25
N TRP A 63 -0.33 7.31 0.25
CA TRP A 63 0.72 8.12 -0.40
C TRP A 63 1.41 9.09 0.57
N GLU A 64 0.70 9.54 1.61
CA GLU A 64 1.21 10.46 2.63
C GLU A 64 2.35 9.83 3.45
N GLY A 65 2.30 8.52 3.64
CA GLY A 65 3.28 7.73 4.39
C GLY A 65 4.43 7.21 3.53
N LEU A 66 4.53 7.60 2.26
CA LEU A 66 5.53 7.12 1.31
C LEU A 66 6.43 8.27 0.83
N GLU A 67 7.69 7.93 0.60
CA GLU A 67 8.72 8.82 0.08
C GLU A 67 9.33 8.18 -1.16
N HIS A 68 9.53 8.97 -2.22
CA HIS A 68 10.30 8.52 -3.37
C HIS A 68 11.75 8.33 -2.93
N SER A 69 12.23 7.09 -2.98
CA SER A 69 13.65 6.79 -2.83
C SER A 69 14.35 6.95 -4.19
N ASP A 70 14.16 8.10 -4.83
CA ASP A 70 14.91 8.46 -6.04
C ASP A 70 16.26 9.03 -5.57
N ALA A 71 17.33 8.30 -5.91
CA ALA A 71 18.72 8.63 -5.58
C ALA A 71 19.41 9.21 -6.82
#